data_AF-A0ABD5UZU2-F1
#
_entry.id   AF-A0ABD5UZU2-F1
#
_cell.length_a   1.000
_cell.length_b   1.000
_cell.length_c   1.000
_cell.angle_alpha   90.00
_cell.angle_beta   90.00
_cell.angle_gamma   90.00
#
_symmetry.space_group_name_H-M   'P 1'
#
loop_
_entity.id
_entity.type
_entity.pdbx_description
1 polymer ?
#
loop_
_entity_poly.entity_id
_entity_poly.type
_entity_poly.pdbx_seq_one_letter_code
_entity_poly.pdbx_strand_id
1 'polypeptide(L)'
;MSEEPLRLENAQRAIRDAYFAHDSGLFTLDCVPGSGKSTVCYHLAAEDLLRRYLAGDRTPERHVAVVSFSRGEAASIVPEVCDRLRAIVEHDLVPAADRVSDAELERLIARIRRAPYAGTIDGVLREVFSSIADDIGFDGMPAVGNAARMKRIHATCYETIRADPEIESRLCDLEDAYPSERYADGVREMLESAVSHCRDRRLSTAEFRRELERTAASVYPDGPPESFADVVDAVGHHVGTLAGERRRGGTPEADRDRDDPGTDDRFDDVDGETRHRLVEADARLHAAWRARLDDFG
;
A
#
# COMPACT_ATOMS: atom_id res chain seq x y z
N MET A 1 -2.86 -5.59 45.39
CA MET A 1 -4.01 -6.09 44.61
C MET A 1 -3.40 -6.70 43.37
N SER A 2 -3.35 -8.03 43.28
CA SER A 2 -2.86 -8.68 42.05
C SER A 2 -3.94 -8.48 40.99
N GLU A 3 -3.61 -7.77 39.92
CA GLU A 3 -4.45 -7.72 38.72
C GLU A 3 -4.66 -9.15 38.22
N GLU A 4 -5.89 -9.49 37.85
CA GLU A 4 -6.17 -10.77 37.23
C GLU A 4 -5.39 -10.90 35.91
N PRO A 5 -4.78 -12.06 35.63
CA PRO A 5 -3.97 -12.22 34.44
C PRO A 5 -4.82 -12.10 33.20
N LEU A 6 -4.31 -11.37 32.19
CA LEU A 6 -5.02 -11.19 30.92
C LEU A 6 -5.34 -12.56 30.29
N ARG A 7 -6.63 -12.80 30.01
CA ARG A 7 -7.15 -14.00 29.35
C ARG A 7 -7.76 -13.61 28.01
N LEU A 8 -7.52 -14.43 26.98
CA LEU A 8 -8.14 -14.22 25.68
C LEU A 8 -9.61 -14.63 25.73
N GLU A 9 -10.49 -13.79 25.17
CA GLU A 9 -11.93 -14.01 25.17
C GLU A 9 -12.50 -14.05 23.75
N ASN A 10 -13.62 -14.76 23.60
CA ASN A 10 -14.44 -14.75 22.38
C ASN A 10 -13.60 -14.98 21.11
N ALA A 11 -13.62 -14.02 20.17
CA ALA A 11 -12.90 -14.09 18.90
C ALA A 11 -11.37 -14.23 19.07
N GLN A 12 -10.80 -13.64 20.12
CA GLN A 12 -9.36 -13.74 20.42
C GLN A 12 -8.98 -15.17 20.82
N ARG A 13 -9.82 -15.83 21.61
CA ARG A 13 -9.63 -17.24 21.97
C ARG A 13 -9.86 -18.14 20.77
N ALA A 14 -10.90 -17.88 19.98
CA ALA A 14 -11.22 -18.66 18.79
C ALA A 14 -10.09 -18.67 17.75
N ILE A 15 -9.47 -17.52 17.47
CA ILE A 15 -8.34 -17.45 16.52
C ILE A 15 -7.10 -18.16 17.08
N ARG A 16 -6.86 -18.07 18.40
CA ARG A 16 -5.78 -18.79 19.08
C ARG A 16 -5.98 -20.30 18.97
N ASP A 17 -7.19 -20.79 19.23
CA ASP A 17 -7.50 -22.21 19.18
C ASP A 17 -7.36 -22.73 17.75
N ALA A 18 -7.83 -21.98 16.76
CA ALA A 18 -7.67 -22.31 15.34
C ALA A 18 -6.19 -22.36 14.92
N TYR A 19 -5.38 -21.38 15.34
CA TYR A 19 -3.94 -21.34 15.04
C TYR A 19 -3.21 -22.60 15.55
N PHE A 20 -3.51 -23.06 16.78
CA PHE A 20 -2.87 -24.24 17.37
C PHE A 20 -3.53 -25.58 17.02
N ALA A 21 -4.69 -25.58 16.36
CA ALA A 21 -5.35 -26.79 15.87
C ALA A 21 -4.80 -27.26 14.51
N HIS A 22 -3.95 -26.45 13.86
CA HIS A 22 -3.43 -26.71 12.53
C HIS A 22 -1.92 -26.48 12.47
N ASP A 23 -1.21 -27.31 11.70
CA ASP A 23 0.24 -27.17 11.52
C ASP A 23 0.60 -25.99 10.60
N SER A 24 -0.30 -25.59 9.70
CA SER A 24 -0.13 -24.46 8.79
C SER A 24 -1.47 -23.88 8.34
N GLY A 25 -1.49 -22.60 8.00
CA GLY A 25 -2.68 -21.92 7.51
C GLY A 25 -2.59 -20.39 7.59
N LEU A 26 -3.54 -19.72 6.95
CA LEU A 26 -3.76 -18.29 7.09
C LEU A 26 -4.89 -18.04 8.08
N PHE A 27 -4.58 -17.34 9.17
CA PHE A 27 -5.54 -17.01 10.24
C PHE A 27 -5.71 -15.51 10.30
N THR A 28 -6.92 -15.04 10.02
CA THR A 28 -7.24 -13.61 9.96
C THR A 28 -8.12 -13.22 11.15
N LEU A 29 -7.70 -12.18 11.87
CA LEU A 29 -8.49 -11.56 12.93
C LEU A 29 -8.91 -10.16 12.48
N ASP A 30 -10.13 -10.03 11.98
CA ASP A 30 -10.72 -8.72 11.68
C ASP A 30 -11.09 -8.02 12.99
N CYS A 31 -10.75 -6.75 13.09
CA CYS A 31 -10.69 -6.05 14.36
C CYS A 31 -10.80 -4.55 14.18
N VAL A 32 -11.61 -3.91 15.02
CA VAL A 32 -11.66 -2.46 15.17
C VAL A 32 -10.41 -1.93 15.91
N PRO A 33 -10.09 -0.62 15.82
CA PRO A 33 -9.06 -0.02 16.68
C PRO A 33 -9.34 -0.31 18.17
N GLY A 34 -8.29 -0.65 18.93
CA GLY A 34 -8.41 -0.93 20.37
C GLY A 34 -8.94 -2.32 20.75
N SER A 35 -9.25 -3.21 19.80
CA SER A 35 -9.80 -4.56 20.07
C SER A 35 -8.77 -5.59 20.59
N GLY A 36 -7.53 -5.18 20.88
CA GLY A 36 -6.48 -6.05 21.39
C GLY A 36 -5.78 -6.92 20.33
N LYS A 37 -5.70 -6.47 19.06
CA LYS A 37 -4.96 -7.19 17.99
C LYS A 37 -3.53 -7.56 18.41
N SER A 38 -2.77 -6.58 18.90
CA SER A 38 -1.39 -6.80 19.34
C SER A 38 -1.32 -7.77 20.52
N THR A 39 -2.26 -7.67 21.46
CA THR A 39 -2.39 -8.60 22.60
C THR A 39 -2.53 -10.04 22.13
N VAL A 40 -3.40 -10.31 21.14
CA VAL A 40 -3.55 -11.66 20.57
C VAL A 40 -2.27 -12.12 19.88
N CYS A 41 -1.65 -11.25 19.09
CA CYS A 41 -0.40 -11.55 18.38
C CYS A 41 0.72 -11.93 19.35
N TYR A 42 0.92 -11.16 20.42
CA TYR A 42 1.97 -11.41 21.42
C TYR A 42 1.67 -12.65 22.26
N HIS A 43 0.39 -12.92 22.54
CA HIS A 43 -0.03 -14.18 23.15
C HIS A 43 0.31 -15.38 22.28
N LEU A 44 -0.06 -15.34 20.99
CA LEU A 44 0.23 -16.41 20.03
C LEU A 44 1.73 -16.67 19.92
N ALA A 45 2.53 -15.61 19.77
CA ALA A 45 3.98 -15.72 19.67
C ALA A 45 4.59 -16.32 20.95
N ALA A 46 4.20 -15.83 22.13
CA ALA A 46 4.68 -16.36 23.40
C ALA A 46 4.31 -17.84 23.59
N GLU A 47 3.07 -18.21 23.29
CA GLU A 47 2.62 -19.60 23.40
C GLU A 47 3.30 -20.53 22.39
N ASP A 48 3.49 -20.10 21.13
CA ASP A 48 4.16 -20.92 20.12
C ASP A 48 5.63 -21.17 20.48
N LEU A 49 6.34 -20.13 20.94
CA LEU A 49 7.71 -20.25 21.44
C LEU A 49 7.80 -21.26 22.60
N LEU A 50 6.86 -21.19 23.55
CA LEU A 50 6.80 -22.11 24.69
C LEU A 50 6.52 -23.55 24.25
N ARG A 51 5.54 -23.77 23.36
CA ARG A 51 5.19 -25.10 22.85
C ARG A 51 6.34 -25.73 22.07
N ARG A 52 7.01 -24.96 21.20
CA ARG A 52 8.20 -25.43 20.46
C ARG A 52 9.34 -25.81 21.40
N TYR A 53 9.62 -24.95 22.39
CA TYR A 53 10.63 -25.23 23.41
C TYR A 53 10.36 -26.57 24.12
N LEU A 54 9.12 -26.80 24.54
CA LEU A 54 8.68 -28.04 25.20
C LEU A 54 8.65 -29.27 24.28
N ALA A 55 8.49 -29.06 22.99
CA ALA A 55 8.64 -30.10 21.97
C ALA A 55 10.11 -30.47 21.70
N GLY A 56 11.07 -29.83 22.39
CA GLY A 56 12.50 -30.09 22.26
C GLY A 56 13.18 -29.28 21.15
N ASP A 57 12.50 -28.28 20.58
CA ASP A 57 13.14 -27.36 19.64
C ASP A 57 14.28 -26.62 20.36
N ARG A 58 15.49 -26.76 19.80
CA ARG A 58 16.68 -26.12 20.35
C ARG A 58 16.76 -24.65 19.98
N THR A 59 15.97 -24.16 19.02
CA THR A 59 15.95 -22.77 18.51
C THR A 59 14.52 -22.28 18.18
N PRO A 60 13.57 -22.32 19.13
CA PRO A 60 12.18 -21.89 18.90
C PRO A 60 12.08 -20.45 18.38
N GLU A 61 12.96 -19.56 18.85
CA GLU A 61 13.04 -18.16 18.45
C GLU A 61 13.43 -17.95 16.98
N ARG A 62 13.90 -18.98 16.28
CA ARG A 62 14.20 -18.90 14.84
C ARG A 62 13.03 -19.36 13.95
N HIS A 63 11.96 -19.88 14.55
CA HIS A 63 10.83 -20.45 13.83
C HIS A 63 9.55 -19.61 13.95
N VAL A 64 9.62 -18.46 14.61
CA VAL A 64 8.52 -17.51 14.76
C VAL A 64 8.98 -16.17 14.20
N ALA A 65 8.11 -15.46 13.47
CA ALA A 65 8.37 -14.11 13.01
C ALA A 65 7.18 -13.21 13.38
N VAL A 66 7.46 -12.08 14.02
CA VAL A 66 6.43 -11.07 14.38
C VAL A 66 6.82 -9.74 13.75
N VAL A 67 5.98 -9.27 12.83
CA VAL A 67 6.28 -8.08 12.02
C VAL A 67 5.25 -6.98 12.23
N SER A 68 5.72 -5.73 12.26
CA SER A 68 4.90 -4.52 12.23
C SER A 68 5.33 -3.59 11.08
N PHE A 69 4.48 -2.63 10.73
CA PHE A 69 4.83 -1.55 9.81
C PHE A 69 5.62 -0.43 10.49
N SER A 70 5.36 -0.15 11.76
CA SER A 70 5.94 1.01 12.45
C SER A 70 7.11 0.61 13.36
N ARG A 71 8.12 1.47 13.45
CA ARG A 71 9.24 1.27 14.39
C ARG A 71 8.79 1.30 15.86
N GLY A 72 7.76 2.09 16.17
CA GLY A 72 7.22 2.23 17.52
C GLY A 72 6.60 0.93 18.01
N GLU A 73 5.71 0.34 17.21
CA GLU A 73 5.12 -0.97 17.52
C GLU A 73 6.18 -2.07 17.50
N ALA A 74 7.08 -2.08 16.51
CA ALA A 74 8.15 -3.07 16.44
C ALA A 74 9.05 -3.09 17.68
N ALA A 75 9.30 -1.92 18.29
CA ALA A 75 10.10 -1.81 19.51
C ALA A 75 9.41 -2.43 20.74
N SER A 76 8.07 -2.53 20.75
CA SER A 76 7.33 -3.11 21.88
C SER A 76 7.13 -4.63 21.78
N ILE A 77 7.27 -5.21 20.57
CA ILE A 77 7.06 -6.65 20.34
C ILE A 77 7.85 -7.52 21.32
N VAL A 78 9.17 -7.35 21.37
CA VAL A 78 10.04 -8.23 22.17
C VAL A 78 9.74 -8.11 23.68
N PRO A 79 9.66 -6.89 24.27
CA PRO A 79 9.22 -6.73 25.65
C PRO A 79 7.87 -7.39 25.93
N GLU A 80 6.85 -7.10 25.11
CA GLU A 80 5.49 -7.59 25.34
C GLU A 80 5.37 -9.10 25.19
N VAL A 81 6.07 -9.72 24.25
CA VAL A 81 6.15 -11.19 24.13
C VAL A 81 6.85 -11.81 25.34
N CYS A 82 7.93 -11.21 25.85
CA CYS A 82 8.62 -11.70 27.04
C CYS A 82 7.72 -11.60 28.28
N ASP A 83 7.05 -10.48 28.48
CA ASP A 83 6.15 -10.26 29.61
C ASP A 83 4.94 -11.19 29.51
N ARG A 84 4.42 -11.39 28.30
CA ARG A 84 3.33 -12.33 28.08
C ARG A 84 3.74 -13.78 28.34
N LEU A 85 4.95 -14.17 27.94
CA LEU A 85 5.50 -15.49 28.21
C LEU A 85 5.61 -15.75 29.72
N ARG A 86 6.06 -14.75 30.51
CA ARG A 86 6.06 -14.86 31.98
C ARG A 86 4.65 -15.04 32.52
N ALA A 87 3.70 -14.20 32.10
CA ALA A 87 2.33 -14.30 32.57
C ALA A 87 1.67 -15.65 32.22
N ILE A 88 2.02 -16.25 31.08
CA ILE A 88 1.54 -17.58 30.70
C ILE A 88 2.04 -18.66 31.67
N VAL A 89 3.33 -18.61 32.05
CA VAL A 89 3.94 -19.59 32.95
C VAL A 89 3.54 -19.36 34.40
N GLU A 90 3.60 -18.12 34.89
CA GLU A 90 3.30 -17.77 36.29
C GLU A 90 1.84 -18.08 36.68
N HIS A 91 0.91 -17.99 35.73
CA HIS A 91 -0.52 -18.18 35.98
C HIS A 91 -1.11 -19.43 35.33
N ASP A 92 -0.27 -20.36 34.88
CA ASP A 92 -0.68 -21.62 34.24
C ASP A 92 -1.76 -21.42 33.15
N LEU A 93 -1.59 -20.39 32.32
CA LEU A 93 -2.63 -19.99 31.35
C LEU A 93 -2.78 -20.97 30.19
N VAL A 94 -1.78 -21.85 30.00
CA VAL A 94 -1.77 -22.89 28.97
C VAL A 94 -1.32 -24.21 29.59
N PRO A 95 -1.83 -25.37 29.12
CA PRO A 95 -1.49 -26.68 29.69
C PRO A 95 -0.01 -27.08 29.63
N ALA A 96 0.83 -26.28 28.97
CA ALA A 96 2.26 -26.52 28.83
C ALA A 96 3.09 -25.76 29.88
N ALA A 97 2.48 -24.81 30.60
CA ALA A 97 3.15 -23.91 31.53
C ALA A 97 3.77 -24.62 32.74
N ASP A 98 3.06 -25.60 33.29
CA ASP A 98 3.45 -26.39 34.48
C ASP A 98 4.72 -27.24 34.29
N ARG A 99 5.18 -27.38 33.04
CA ARG A 99 6.34 -28.19 32.65
C ARG A 99 7.64 -27.40 32.52
N VAL A 100 7.63 -26.09 32.78
CA VAL A 100 8.80 -25.22 32.64
C VAL A 100 9.20 -24.64 33.99
N SER A 101 10.45 -24.85 34.37
CA SER A 101 11.00 -24.19 35.56
C SER A 101 11.32 -22.71 35.29
N ASP A 102 11.33 -21.89 36.35
CA ASP A 102 11.72 -20.46 36.26
C ASP A 102 13.08 -20.26 35.58
N ALA A 103 14.03 -21.16 35.84
CA ALA A 103 15.37 -21.11 35.23
C ALA A 103 15.37 -21.45 33.73
N GLU A 104 14.44 -22.28 33.26
CA GLU A 104 14.24 -22.55 31.83
C GLU A 104 13.55 -21.38 31.14
N LEU A 105 12.53 -20.81 31.79
CA LEU A 105 11.82 -19.63 31.33
C LEU A 105 12.77 -18.44 31.11
N GLU A 106 13.60 -18.10 32.10
CA GLU A 106 14.54 -16.98 31.97
C GLU A 106 15.62 -17.23 30.93
N ARG A 107 16.03 -18.50 30.72
CA ARG A 107 16.93 -18.87 29.61
C ARG A 107 16.26 -18.65 28.25
N LEU A 108 15.00 -19.04 28.10
CA LEU A 108 14.24 -18.81 26.87
C LEU A 108 14.07 -17.30 26.60
N ILE A 109 13.68 -16.52 27.61
CA ILE A 109 13.56 -15.06 27.51
C ILE A 109 14.88 -14.39 27.09
N ALA A 110 16.00 -14.82 27.67
CA ALA A 110 17.32 -14.27 27.32
C ALA A 110 17.68 -14.51 25.85
N ARG A 111 17.21 -15.62 25.27
CA ARG A 111 17.43 -15.95 23.85
C ARG A 111 16.49 -15.17 22.94
N ILE A 112 15.22 -15.08 23.30
CA ILE A 112 14.20 -14.29 22.60
C ILE A 112 14.68 -12.83 22.46
N ARG A 113 15.20 -12.24 23.54
CA ARG A 113 15.74 -10.86 23.53
C ARG A 113 16.92 -10.64 22.58
N ARG A 114 17.60 -11.70 22.15
CA ARG A 114 18.78 -11.64 21.27
C ARG A 114 18.49 -12.07 19.83
N ALA A 115 17.30 -12.60 19.57
CA ALA A 115 16.96 -13.17 18.28
C ALA A 115 16.33 -12.15 17.33
N PRO A 116 16.63 -12.19 16.03
CA PRO A 116 16.05 -11.31 15.02
C PRO A 116 14.66 -11.80 14.56
N TYR A 117 13.81 -12.18 15.50
CA TYR A 117 12.50 -12.79 15.22
C TYR A 117 11.36 -11.75 15.19
N ALA A 118 11.65 -10.50 15.57
CA ALA A 118 10.70 -9.41 15.65
C ALA A 118 11.29 -8.14 15.05
N GLY A 119 10.49 -7.40 14.29
CA GLY A 119 10.95 -6.16 13.66
C GLY A 119 9.92 -5.51 12.75
N THR A 120 10.37 -4.49 12.02
CA THR A 120 9.55 -3.95 10.93
C THR A 120 9.59 -4.88 9.73
N ILE A 121 8.54 -4.87 8.90
CA ILE A 121 8.53 -5.62 7.64
C ILE A 121 9.75 -5.29 6.77
N ASP A 122 10.13 -4.00 6.69
CA ASP A 122 11.33 -3.56 5.96
C ASP A 122 12.62 -4.09 6.58
N GLY A 123 12.66 -4.26 7.90
CA GLY A 123 13.81 -4.82 8.61
C GLY A 123 14.01 -6.29 8.27
N VAL A 124 12.93 -7.09 8.35
CA VAL A 124 12.96 -8.51 7.98
C VAL A 124 13.29 -8.68 6.50
N LEU A 125 12.66 -7.90 5.61
CA LEU A 125 12.96 -7.95 4.18
C LEU A 125 14.42 -7.54 3.90
N ARG A 126 14.96 -6.56 4.62
CA ARG A 126 16.39 -6.19 4.49
C ARG A 126 17.31 -7.35 4.85
N GLU A 127 17.00 -8.13 5.90
CA GLU A 127 17.81 -9.29 6.26
C GLU A 127 17.76 -10.37 5.18
N VAL A 128 16.56 -10.68 4.68
CA VAL A 128 16.37 -11.62 3.57
C VAL A 128 17.12 -11.15 2.33
N PHE A 129 16.95 -9.89 1.92
CA PHE A 129 17.63 -9.35 0.74
C PHE A 129 19.14 -9.28 0.92
N SER A 130 19.65 -8.95 2.11
CA SER A 130 21.09 -8.99 2.39
C SER A 130 21.68 -10.37 2.16
N SER A 131 20.91 -11.44 2.42
CA SER A 131 21.40 -12.81 2.24
C SER A 131 21.46 -13.27 0.78
N ILE A 132 20.73 -12.61 -0.12
CA ILE A 132 20.67 -12.98 -1.55
C ILE A 132 21.19 -11.89 -2.49
N ALA A 133 21.66 -10.75 -1.96
CA ALA A 133 22.05 -9.58 -2.75
C ALA A 133 23.15 -9.91 -3.78
N ASP A 134 24.15 -10.68 -3.35
CA ASP A 134 25.26 -11.09 -4.22
C ASP A 134 24.78 -12.09 -5.30
N ASP A 135 23.87 -13.00 -4.95
CA ASP A 135 23.31 -14.00 -5.87
C ASP A 135 22.47 -13.37 -6.99
N ILE A 136 21.82 -12.22 -6.71
CA ILE A 136 21.03 -11.48 -7.70
C ILE A 136 21.85 -10.40 -8.44
N GLY A 137 23.16 -10.34 -8.20
CA GLY A 137 24.11 -9.50 -8.94
C GLY A 137 24.35 -8.09 -8.39
N PHE A 138 23.99 -7.82 -7.13
CA PHE A 138 24.47 -6.63 -6.44
C PHE A 138 25.84 -6.90 -5.81
N ASP A 139 26.69 -5.88 -5.76
CA ASP A 139 27.94 -5.90 -4.97
C ASP A 139 27.60 -5.53 -3.51
N GLY A 140 26.99 -6.47 -2.80
CA GLY A 140 26.45 -6.29 -1.46
C GLY A 140 25.08 -5.61 -1.40
N MET A 141 24.57 -5.41 -0.16
CA MET A 141 23.21 -4.89 0.06
C MET A 141 23.06 -3.45 -0.48
N PRO A 142 22.15 -3.20 -1.45
CA PRO A 142 21.94 -1.86 -1.97
C PRO A 142 21.48 -0.90 -0.88
N ALA A 143 22.00 0.33 -0.94
CA ALA A 143 21.58 1.39 -0.05
C ALA A 143 20.12 1.77 -0.35
N VAL A 144 19.26 1.76 0.67
CA VAL A 144 17.90 2.28 0.53
C VAL A 144 17.99 3.80 0.36
N GLY A 145 17.53 4.27 -0.79
CA GLY A 145 17.49 5.69 -1.12
C GLY A 145 16.56 6.42 -0.16
N ASN A 146 17.04 7.48 0.49
CA ASN A 146 16.13 8.44 1.10
C ASN A 146 15.43 9.26 0.01
N ALA A 147 14.27 9.85 0.33
CA ALA A 147 13.47 10.61 -0.63
C ALA A 147 14.29 11.68 -1.37
N ALA A 148 15.20 12.37 -0.67
CA ALA A 148 16.08 13.36 -1.27
C ALA A 148 17.05 12.78 -2.30
N ARG A 149 17.60 11.58 -2.04
CA ARG A 149 18.47 10.86 -2.99
C ARG A 149 17.67 10.38 -4.20
N MET A 150 16.46 9.85 -3.99
CA MET A 150 15.58 9.44 -5.11
C MET A 150 15.22 10.63 -5.99
N LYS A 151 14.81 11.75 -5.40
CA LYS A 151 14.53 12.99 -6.15
C LYS A 151 15.72 13.46 -6.98
N ARG A 152 16.95 13.37 -6.43
CA ARG A 152 18.17 13.69 -7.18
C ARG A 152 18.42 12.73 -8.34
N ILE A 153 18.24 11.42 -8.14
CA ILE A 153 18.39 10.44 -9.21
C ILE A 153 17.36 10.70 -10.31
N HIS A 154 16.09 10.92 -9.98
CA HIS A 154 15.04 11.24 -10.95
C HIS A 154 15.36 12.52 -11.73
N ALA A 155 15.83 13.58 -11.06
CA ALA A 155 16.28 14.79 -11.73
C ALA A 155 17.45 14.51 -12.69
N THR A 156 18.47 13.76 -12.27
CA THR A 156 19.60 13.40 -13.15
C THR A 156 19.16 12.55 -14.34
N CYS A 157 18.26 11.59 -14.15
CA CYS A 157 17.68 10.81 -15.24
C CYS A 157 16.92 11.71 -16.22
N TYR A 158 16.13 12.66 -15.71
CA TYR A 158 15.41 13.62 -16.56
C TYR A 158 16.36 14.46 -17.39
N GLU A 159 17.41 15.04 -16.78
CA GLU A 159 18.41 15.82 -17.51
C GLU A 159 19.15 14.97 -18.56
N THR A 160 19.37 13.69 -18.28
CA THR A 160 19.99 12.76 -19.23
C THR A 160 19.09 12.54 -20.45
N ILE A 161 17.78 12.31 -20.23
CA ILE A 161 16.79 12.16 -21.30
C ILE A 161 16.65 13.47 -22.08
N ARG A 162 16.65 14.61 -21.40
CA ARG A 162 16.59 15.93 -22.02
C ARG A 162 17.78 16.20 -22.93
N ALA A 163 18.96 15.70 -22.57
CA ALA A 163 20.17 15.82 -23.37
C ALA A 163 20.30 14.76 -24.48
N ASP A 164 19.35 13.82 -24.59
CA ASP A 164 19.35 12.77 -25.60
C ASP A 164 18.79 13.30 -26.95
N PRO A 165 19.61 13.41 -28.00
CA PRO A 165 19.17 13.94 -29.30
C PRO A 165 18.07 13.11 -29.97
N GLU A 166 17.94 11.82 -29.63
CA GLU A 166 16.90 10.96 -30.21
C GLU A 166 15.51 11.23 -29.63
N ILE A 167 15.45 11.78 -28.41
CA ILE A 167 14.21 12.00 -27.65
C ILE A 167 13.90 13.49 -27.51
N GLU A 168 14.88 14.39 -27.66
CA GLU A 168 14.76 15.85 -27.49
C GLU A 168 13.49 16.43 -28.11
N SER A 169 13.23 16.16 -29.40
CA SER A 169 12.04 16.68 -30.08
C SER A 169 10.73 16.19 -29.45
N ARG A 170 10.65 14.92 -29.05
CA ARG A 170 9.44 14.37 -28.41
C ARG A 170 9.23 14.92 -27.01
N LEU A 171 10.32 15.14 -26.28
CA LEU A 171 10.27 15.74 -24.96
C LEU A 171 9.86 17.21 -25.04
N CYS A 172 10.38 17.97 -26.01
CA CYS A 172 9.97 19.36 -26.25
C CYS A 172 8.47 19.46 -26.55
N ASP A 173 7.95 18.62 -27.44
CA ASP A 173 6.51 18.62 -27.72
C ASP A 173 5.67 18.32 -26.46
N LEU A 174 6.18 17.45 -25.58
CA LEU A 174 5.51 17.09 -24.34
C LEU A 174 5.58 18.24 -23.30
N GLU A 175 6.72 18.92 -23.19
CA GLU A 175 6.90 20.11 -22.35
C GLU A 175 6.00 21.27 -22.83
N ASP A 176 5.86 21.44 -24.15
CA ASP A 176 4.97 22.43 -24.75
C ASP A 176 3.48 22.11 -24.54
N ALA A 177 3.13 20.82 -24.51
CA ALA A 177 1.77 20.36 -24.20
C ALA A 177 1.41 20.55 -22.72
N TYR A 178 2.40 20.42 -21.83
CA TYR A 178 2.25 20.52 -20.37
C TYR A 178 3.14 21.61 -19.75
N PRO A 179 2.89 22.90 -20.07
CA PRO A 179 3.66 24.00 -19.49
C PRO A 179 3.46 24.08 -17.98
N SER A 180 4.58 24.15 -17.24
CA SER A 180 4.63 24.13 -15.77
C SER A 180 3.86 25.27 -15.09
N GLU A 181 3.52 26.34 -15.83
CA GLU A 181 2.75 27.47 -15.31
C GLU A 181 1.23 27.19 -15.25
N ARG A 182 0.75 26.21 -16.03
CA ARG A 182 -0.69 25.88 -16.14
C ARG A 182 -1.09 24.62 -15.37
N TYR A 183 -0.12 23.75 -15.07
CA TYR A 183 -0.36 22.49 -14.40
C TYR A 183 0.40 22.43 -13.08
N ALA A 184 -0.15 21.71 -12.10
CA ALA A 184 0.48 21.56 -10.79
C ALA A 184 1.80 20.77 -10.87
N ASP A 185 1.86 19.82 -11.81
CA ASP A 185 3.02 18.98 -12.08
C ASP A 185 3.55 19.26 -13.49
N GLY A 186 4.86 19.41 -13.62
CA GLY A 186 5.53 19.46 -14.92
C GLY A 186 5.78 18.07 -15.48
N VAL A 187 6.25 18.00 -16.73
CA VAL A 187 6.56 16.72 -17.41
C VAL A 187 7.51 15.84 -16.60
N ARG A 188 8.49 16.43 -15.91
CA ARG A 188 9.40 15.71 -15.02
C ARG A 188 8.65 14.99 -13.89
N GLU A 189 7.80 15.71 -13.17
CA GLU A 189 7.01 15.18 -12.05
C GLU A 189 6.00 14.12 -12.53
N MET A 190 5.41 14.32 -13.71
CA MET A 190 4.53 13.35 -14.34
C MET A 190 5.26 12.04 -14.68
N LEU A 191 6.47 12.12 -15.25
CA LEU A 191 7.28 10.93 -15.56
C LEU A 191 7.78 10.22 -14.29
N GLU A 192 8.17 10.97 -13.26
CA GLU A 192 8.53 10.39 -11.95
C GLU A 192 7.34 9.60 -11.35
N SER A 193 6.15 10.17 -11.41
CA SER A 193 4.91 9.53 -10.95
C SER A 193 4.56 8.29 -11.77
N ALA A 194 4.70 8.35 -13.09
CA ALA A 194 4.47 7.22 -13.98
C ALA A 194 5.42 6.05 -13.68
N VAL A 195 6.72 6.33 -13.51
CA VAL A 195 7.72 5.29 -13.15
C VAL A 195 7.41 4.67 -11.80
N SER A 196 7.01 5.49 -10.82
CA SER A 196 6.63 5.02 -9.49
C SER A 196 5.40 4.11 -9.57
N HIS A 197 4.37 4.53 -10.31
CA HIS A 197 3.16 3.74 -10.55
C HIS A 197 3.45 2.39 -11.23
N CYS A 198 4.32 2.39 -12.25
CA CYS A 198 4.74 1.16 -12.92
C CYS A 198 5.44 0.21 -11.96
N ARG A 199 6.34 0.72 -11.12
CA ARG A 199 7.09 -0.10 -10.16
C ARG A 199 6.20 -0.67 -9.05
N ASP A 200 5.35 0.16 -8.47
CA ASP A 200 4.44 -0.25 -7.38
C ASP A 200 3.48 -1.35 -7.82
N ARG A 201 3.06 -1.30 -9.09
CA ARG A 201 2.14 -2.30 -9.68
C ARG A 201 2.85 -3.38 -10.49
N ARG A 202 4.19 -3.36 -10.55
CA ARG A 202 5.03 -4.26 -11.36
C ARG A 202 4.60 -4.34 -12.83
N LEU A 203 4.17 -3.21 -13.40
CA LEU A 203 3.74 -3.11 -14.78
C LEU A 203 4.95 -2.99 -15.69
N SER A 204 4.99 -3.81 -16.74
CA SER A 204 5.81 -3.55 -17.91
C SER A 204 5.34 -2.28 -18.65
N THR A 205 6.18 -1.69 -19.49
CA THR A 205 5.80 -0.53 -20.32
C THR A 205 4.57 -0.82 -21.18
N ALA A 206 4.43 -2.06 -21.69
CA ALA A 206 3.26 -2.49 -22.45
C ALA A 206 2.00 -2.59 -21.58
N GLU A 207 2.12 -3.01 -20.32
CA GLU A 207 0.99 -3.01 -19.38
C GLU A 207 0.62 -1.60 -18.96
N PHE A 208 1.60 -0.73 -18.73
CA PHE A 208 1.36 0.68 -18.45
C PHE A 208 0.64 1.37 -19.61
N ARG A 209 1.06 1.12 -20.85
CA ARG A 209 0.33 1.55 -22.05
C ARG A 209 -1.12 1.07 -22.03
N ARG A 210 -1.36 -0.21 -21.76
CA ARG A 210 -2.73 -0.76 -21.67
C ARG A 210 -3.55 -0.11 -20.55
N GLU A 211 -2.94 0.24 -19.42
CA GLU A 211 -3.62 0.99 -18.36
C GLU A 211 -3.99 2.41 -18.85
N LEU A 212 -3.06 3.12 -19.50
CA LEU A 212 -3.34 4.45 -20.04
C LEU A 212 -4.41 4.44 -21.15
N GLU A 213 -4.38 3.43 -22.02
CA GLU A 213 -5.43 3.18 -23.03
C GLU A 213 -6.78 2.92 -22.37
N ARG A 214 -6.80 2.16 -21.27
CA ARG A 214 -8.02 1.90 -20.50
C ARG A 214 -8.52 3.15 -19.79
N THR A 215 -7.63 3.99 -19.26
CA THR A 215 -8.00 5.28 -18.68
C THR A 215 -8.60 6.18 -19.77
N ALA A 216 -7.95 6.32 -20.93
CA ALA A 216 -8.49 7.08 -22.05
C ALA A 216 -9.86 6.57 -22.51
N ALA A 217 -10.01 5.24 -22.63
CA ALA A 217 -11.29 4.61 -22.97
C ALA A 217 -12.34 4.74 -21.84
N SER A 218 -11.93 4.92 -20.59
CA SER A 218 -12.86 5.18 -19.48
C SER A 218 -13.33 6.63 -19.44
N VAL A 219 -12.49 7.58 -19.84
CA VAL A 219 -12.89 9.00 -19.95
C VAL A 219 -13.78 9.21 -21.18
N TYR A 220 -13.44 8.52 -22.28
CA TYR A 220 -14.09 8.60 -23.58
C TYR A 220 -14.58 7.21 -24.04
N PRO A 221 -15.64 6.66 -23.42
CA PRO A 221 -16.14 5.32 -23.74
C PRO A 221 -16.64 5.20 -25.18
N ASP A 222 -17.23 6.28 -25.70
CA ASP A 222 -17.82 6.34 -27.05
C ASP A 222 -16.88 7.02 -28.07
N GLY A 223 -15.64 7.34 -27.68
CA GLY A 223 -14.66 8.02 -28.52
C GLY A 223 -14.62 9.54 -28.33
N PRO A 224 -14.05 10.31 -29.28
CA PRO A 224 -13.95 11.76 -29.14
C PRO A 224 -15.34 12.39 -28.97
N PRO A 225 -15.47 13.46 -28.18
CA PRO A 225 -16.74 14.16 -28.06
C PRO A 225 -17.15 14.77 -29.39
N GLU A 226 -18.40 14.52 -29.79
CA GLU A 226 -19.02 15.10 -30.98
C GLU A 226 -19.99 16.23 -30.61
N SER A 227 -20.39 16.31 -29.34
CA SER A 227 -21.34 17.26 -28.80
C SER A 227 -20.89 17.86 -27.46
N PHE A 228 -21.49 18.99 -27.09
CA PHE A 228 -21.24 19.62 -25.79
C PHE A 228 -21.76 18.77 -24.63
N ALA A 229 -22.82 17.98 -24.85
CA ALA A 229 -23.32 17.04 -23.87
C ALA A 229 -22.29 15.95 -23.55
N ASP A 230 -21.56 15.46 -24.56
CA ASP A 230 -20.51 14.44 -24.39
C ASP A 230 -19.38 14.95 -23.47
N VAL A 231 -19.00 16.23 -23.62
CA VAL A 231 -18.00 16.88 -22.77
C VAL A 231 -18.50 17.01 -21.32
N VAL A 232 -19.76 17.40 -21.14
CA VAL A 232 -20.38 17.52 -19.81
C VAL A 232 -20.49 16.16 -19.14
N ASP A 233 -20.84 15.11 -19.88
CA ASP A 233 -20.96 13.74 -19.37
C ASP A 233 -19.59 13.17 -18.97
N ALA A 234 -18.55 13.38 -19.78
CA ALA A 234 -17.19 12.97 -19.46
C ALA A 234 -16.66 13.66 -18.18
N VAL A 235 -16.90 14.96 -18.03
CA VAL A 235 -16.55 15.73 -16.82
C VAL A 235 -17.39 15.27 -15.62
N GLY A 236 -18.69 15.07 -15.81
CA GLY A 236 -19.63 14.62 -14.78
C GLY A 236 -19.25 13.25 -14.20
N HIS A 237 -18.84 12.32 -15.06
CA HIS A 237 -18.38 10.99 -14.66
C HIS A 237 -17.19 11.03 -13.69
N HIS A 238 -16.29 12.00 -13.83
CA HIS A 238 -15.09 12.10 -12.99
C HIS A 238 -15.22 13.08 -11.82
N VAL A 239 -15.93 14.19 -11.97
CA VAL A 239 -16.17 15.15 -10.89
C VAL A 239 -17.18 14.60 -9.86
N GLY A 240 -18.19 13.83 -10.30
CA GLY A 240 -19.10 13.11 -9.41
C GLY A 240 -18.39 12.05 -8.54
N THR A 241 -17.36 11.40 -9.11
CA THR A 241 -16.54 10.41 -8.42
C THR A 241 -15.60 11.06 -7.39
N LEU A 242 -14.99 12.21 -7.72
CA LEU A 242 -14.18 13.00 -6.77
C LEU A 242 -15.00 13.61 -5.61
N ALA A 243 -16.27 13.97 -5.86
CA ALA A 243 -17.18 14.41 -4.80
C ALA A 243 -17.65 13.25 -3.90
N GLY A 244 -17.81 12.05 -4.48
CA GLY A 244 -18.12 10.81 -3.75
C GLY A 244 -17.00 10.34 -2.82
N GLU A 245 -15.73 10.52 -3.22
CA GLU A 245 -14.58 10.17 -2.38
C GLU A 245 -14.38 11.13 -1.19
N ARG A 246 -14.71 12.41 -1.34
CA ARG A 246 -14.77 13.35 -0.18
C ARG A 246 -15.97 13.12 0.74
N ARG A 247 -16.96 12.34 0.31
CA ARG A 247 -18.20 12.02 1.07
C ARG A 247 -18.24 10.59 1.64
N ARG A 248 -17.11 9.85 1.67
CA ARG A 248 -17.01 8.63 2.50
C ARG A 248 -16.86 8.98 3.98
N GLY A 249 -17.91 9.57 4.53
CA GLY A 249 -18.05 9.93 5.95
C GLY A 249 -19.47 10.29 6.37
N GLY A 250 -20.48 10.13 5.50
CA GLY A 250 -21.88 10.43 5.80
C GLY A 250 -22.80 9.29 5.36
N THR A 251 -23.69 8.89 6.26
CA THR A 251 -24.67 7.80 6.20
C THR A 251 -25.52 7.83 4.92
N PRO A 252 -25.86 6.67 4.32
CA PRO A 252 -26.65 6.62 3.09
C PRO A 252 -28.15 6.62 3.40
N GLU A 253 -28.74 7.79 3.57
CA GLU A 253 -30.21 7.92 3.55
C GLU A 253 -30.65 9.14 2.75
N ALA A 254 -31.65 8.89 1.89
CA ALA A 254 -32.47 9.84 1.14
C ALA A 254 -31.76 10.68 0.07
N ASP A 255 -31.78 10.18 -1.17
CA ASP A 255 -32.00 11.02 -2.37
C ASP A 255 -32.32 10.07 -3.54
N ARG A 256 -33.56 9.59 -3.59
CA ARG A 256 -34.14 8.91 -4.77
C ARG A 256 -35.18 9.76 -5.51
N ASP A 257 -35.37 11.01 -5.10
CA ASP A 257 -36.36 11.92 -5.69
C ASP A 257 -35.73 13.28 -6.04
N ARG A 258 -34.68 13.27 -6.86
CA ARG A 258 -34.40 14.42 -7.72
C ARG A 258 -34.54 13.96 -9.15
N ASP A 259 -35.66 14.31 -9.74
CA ASP A 259 -35.74 14.59 -11.17
C ASP A 259 -34.51 15.43 -11.52
N ASP A 260 -33.56 14.83 -12.23
CA ASP A 260 -32.41 15.53 -12.79
C ASP A 260 -32.98 16.43 -13.89
N PRO A 261 -33.09 17.76 -13.70
CA PRO A 261 -33.40 18.61 -14.83
C PRO A 261 -32.22 18.42 -15.78
N GLY A 262 -32.52 17.99 -17.00
CA GLY A 262 -31.54 17.55 -17.98
C GLY A 262 -30.31 18.44 -17.98
N THR A 263 -29.15 17.82 -18.16
CA THR A 263 -27.80 18.42 -18.18
C THR A 263 -27.66 19.73 -18.97
N ASP A 264 -28.65 20.09 -19.80
CA ASP A 264 -28.74 21.33 -20.56
C ASP A 264 -29.01 22.59 -19.68
N ASP A 265 -29.90 22.54 -18.69
CA ASP A 265 -30.35 23.73 -17.92
C ASP A 265 -29.23 24.39 -17.09
N ARG A 266 -28.15 23.66 -16.76
CA ARG A 266 -27.02 24.19 -15.96
C ARG A 266 -25.99 24.97 -16.78
N PHE A 267 -26.05 24.87 -18.10
CA PHE A 267 -25.10 25.48 -19.02
C PHE A 267 -25.77 26.34 -20.09
N ASP A 268 -27.04 26.73 -19.88
CA ASP A 268 -27.80 27.62 -20.77
C ASP A 268 -27.13 28.98 -21.01
N ASP A 269 -26.36 29.46 -20.03
CA ASP A 269 -25.59 30.70 -20.15
C ASP A 269 -24.36 30.57 -21.07
N VAL A 270 -24.01 29.35 -21.51
CA VAL A 270 -22.90 29.09 -22.44
C VAL A 270 -23.42 29.19 -23.87
N ASP A 271 -23.03 30.25 -24.57
CA ASP A 271 -23.41 30.45 -25.97
C ASP A 271 -22.92 29.33 -26.90
N GLY A 272 -23.59 29.19 -28.05
CA GLY A 272 -23.31 28.13 -29.02
C GLY A 272 -21.89 28.17 -29.61
N GLU A 273 -21.28 29.36 -29.71
CA GLU A 273 -19.89 29.51 -30.19
C GLU A 273 -18.90 28.96 -29.15
N THR A 274 -19.16 29.19 -27.87
CA THR A 274 -18.37 28.68 -26.75
C THR A 274 -18.56 27.18 -26.59
N ARG A 275 -19.81 26.68 -26.70
CA ARG A 275 -20.09 25.23 -26.74
C ARG A 275 -19.30 24.55 -27.87
N HIS A 276 -19.32 25.12 -29.08
CA HIS A 276 -18.58 24.58 -30.23
C HIS A 276 -17.06 24.58 -30.02
N ARG A 277 -16.49 25.68 -29.49
CA ARG A 277 -15.06 25.76 -29.16
C ARG A 277 -14.64 24.75 -28.10
N LEU A 278 -15.49 24.45 -27.12
CA LEU A 278 -15.23 23.45 -26.08
C LEU A 278 -15.19 22.03 -26.64
N VAL A 279 -16.16 21.66 -27.49
CA VAL A 279 -16.16 20.36 -28.19
C VAL A 279 -14.91 20.20 -29.04
N GLU A 280 -14.55 21.22 -29.82
CA GLU A 280 -13.36 21.17 -30.66
C GLU A 280 -12.06 21.09 -29.84
N ALA A 281 -11.99 21.80 -28.70
CA ALA A 281 -10.86 21.72 -27.79
C ALA A 281 -10.72 20.33 -27.15
N ASP A 282 -11.83 19.74 -26.71
CA ASP A 282 -11.84 18.43 -26.07
C ASP A 282 -11.58 17.29 -27.06
N ALA A 283 -12.11 17.39 -28.29
CA ALA A 283 -11.77 16.48 -29.39
C ALA A 283 -10.28 16.54 -29.76
N ARG A 284 -9.67 17.74 -29.78
CA ARG A 284 -8.22 17.91 -29.96
C ARG A 284 -7.44 17.30 -28.79
N LEU A 285 -7.91 17.44 -27.56
CA LEU A 285 -7.30 16.83 -26.38
C LEU A 285 -7.34 15.30 -26.47
N HIS A 286 -8.49 14.71 -26.82
CA HIS A 286 -8.61 13.26 -27.03
C HIS A 286 -7.68 12.76 -28.15
N ALA A 287 -7.62 13.46 -29.27
CA ALA A 287 -6.73 13.11 -30.38
C ALA A 287 -5.24 13.20 -29.98
N ALA A 288 -4.85 14.26 -29.27
CA ALA A 288 -3.51 14.41 -28.74
C ALA A 288 -3.16 13.31 -27.73
N TRP A 289 -4.08 12.98 -26.82
CA TRP A 289 -3.90 11.88 -25.87
C TRP A 289 -3.69 10.55 -26.59
N ARG A 290 -4.53 10.21 -27.57
CA ARG A 290 -4.38 8.98 -28.37
C ARG A 290 -3.04 8.94 -29.11
N ALA A 291 -2.64 10.02 -29.76
CA ALA A 291 -1.35 10.10 -30.45
C ALA A 291 -0.17 9.87 -29.49
N ARG A 292 -0.25 10.36 -28.25
CA ARG A 292 0.79 10.14 -27.23
C ARG A 292 0.79 8.72 -26.64
N LEU A 293 -0.32 7.98 -26.72
CA LEU A 293 -0.32 6.55 -26.38
C LEU A 293 0.42 5.73 -27.43
N ASP A 294 0.38 6.15 -28.69
CA ASP A 294 1.08 5.49 -29.78
C ASP A 294 2.61 5.67 -29.70
N ASP A 295 3.09 6.72 -29.02
CA ASP A 295 4.52 6.95 -28.74
C ASP A 295 5.15 5.86 -27.83
N PHE A 296 4.34 5.04 -27.15
CA PHE A 296 4.79 3.89 -26.34
C PHE A 296 4.89 2.57 -27.13
N GLY A 297 4.87 2.64 -28.48
CA GLY A 297 4.95 1.50 -29.41
C GLY A 297 6.32 1.29 -30.04
#